data_AF-A0A926KVD4-F1
#
_entry.id   AF-A0A926KVD4-F1
#
_cell.length_a   1.000
_cell.length_b   1.000
_cell.length_c   1.000
_cell.angle_alpha   90.00
_cell.angle_beta   90.00
_cell.angle_gamma   90.00
#
_symmetry.space_group_name_H-M   'P 1'
#
loop_
_entity.id
_entity.type
_entity.pdbx_description
1 polymer ?
#
loop_
_entity_poly.entity_id
_entity_poly.type
_entity_poly.pdbx_seq_one_letter_code
_entity_poly.pdbx_strand_id
1 'polypeptide(L)'
;MVECPWCNKQVQLQSDICPECKHEVLPVHLNNLGFNESDQDPSRSDEHNTELNIEHLIINRFKCSKCKHDECSIKEVAMTGTGLSKLFDIEHNHFLFVSCDNCGFVEIYNPDVLQGKKSGSLGTILDILFGG
;
A
#
# COMPACT_ATOMS: atom_id res chain seq x y z
N MET A 1 16.04 -23.30 3.71
CA MET A 1 14.83 -22.88 4.43
C MET A 1 14.61 -21.43 4.08
N VAL A 2 13.43 -21.08 3.61
CA VAL A 2 13.10 -19.71 3.16
C VAL A 2 12.04 -19.14 4.07
N GLU A 3 12.04 -17.82 4.25
CA GLU A 3 10.95 -17.14 4.92
C GLU A 3 9.79 -16.98 3.94
N CYS A 4 8.63 -17.54 4.31
CA CYS A 4 7.43 -17.48 3.50
C CYS A 4 6.83 -16.06 3.55
N PRO A 5 6.71 -15.31 2.44
CA PRO A 5 6.19 -13.94 2.46
C PRO A 5 4.69 -13.83 2.81
N TRP A 6 3.93 -14.93 2.77
CA TRP A 6 2.52 -14.92 3.19
C TRP A 6 2.30 -15.15 4.69
N CYS A 7 3.25 -15.79 5.39
CA CYS A 7 3.04 -16.17 6.80
C CYS A 7 4.25 -15.91 7.71
N ASN A 8 5.34 -15.37 7.18
CA ASN A 8 6.60 -15.04 7.84
C ASN A 8 7.22 -16.19 8.66
N LYS A 9 6.89 -17.44 8.31
CA LYS A 9 7.51 -18.64 8.90
C LYS A 9 8.66 -19.11 8.03
N GLN A 10 9.72 -19.58 8.68
CA GLN A 10 10.82 -20.28 8.02
C GLN A 10 10.37 -21.69 7.66
N VAL A 11 10.29 -21.98 6.37
CA VAL A 11 9.75 -23.25 5.85
C VAL A 11 10.65 -23.83 4.74
N GLN A 12 10.46 -25.11 4.45
CA GLN A 12 10.94 -25.73 3.22
C GLN A 12 9.74 -25.88 2.28
N LEU A 13 9.81 -25.23 1.11
CA LEU A 13 8.73 -25.30 0.14
C LEU A 13 8.63 -26.70 -0.45
N GLN A 14 7.40 -27.15 -0.69
CA GLN A 14 7.10 -28.40 -1.39
C GLN A 14 6.42 -28.04 -2.70
N SER A 15 7.10 -28.22 -3.83
CA SER A 15 6.58 -27.83 -5.15
C SER A 15 6.14 -26.36 -5.17
N ASP A 16 6.99 -25.46 -4.67
CA ASP A 16 6.72 -24.04 -4.51
C ASP A 16 5.54 -23.71 -3.58
N ILE A 17 4.99 -24.66 -2.82
CA ILE A 17 3.90 -24.39 -1.88
C ILE A 17 4.45 -24.36 -0.45
N CYS A 18 4.04 -23.35 0.32
CA CYS A 18 4.34 -23.27 1.74
C CYS A 18 3.51 -24.33 2.51
N PRO A 19 4.14 -25.23 3.29
CA PRO A 19 3.42 -26.26 4.05
C PRO A 19 2.55 -25.69 5.18
N GLU A 20 2.86 -24.49 5.66
CA GLU A 20 2.15 -23.84 6.77
C GLU A 20 0.88 -23.11 6.33
N CYS A 21 0.98 -22.29 5.27
CA CYS A 21 -0.14 -21.47 4.81
C CYS A 21 -0.76 -21.93 3.49
N LYS A 22 -0.22 -22.98 2.87
CA LYS A 22 -0.70 -23.59 1.61
C LYS A 22 -0.75 -22.63 0.40
N HIS A 23 -0.08 -21.49 0.49
CA HIS A 23 0.06 -20.56 -0.63
C HIS A 23 1.24 -20.95 -1.51
N GLU A 24 1.08 -20.72 -2.81
CA GLU A 24 2.14 -20.82 -3.81
C GLU A 24 3.15 -19.69 -3.62
N VAL A 25 4.42 -20.05 -3.75
CA VAL A 25 5.59 -19.25 -3.43
C VAL A 25 6.46 -19.07 -4.65
N LEU A 26 6.14 -18.02 -5.43
CA LEU A 26 6.89 -17.73 -6.64
C LEU A 26 8.34 -17.31 -6.30
N PRO A 27 9.35 -17.80 -7.04
CA PRO A 27 10.76 -17.51 -6.79
C PRO A 27 11.13 -16.02 -6.77
N VAL A 28 10.38 -15.17 -7.48
CA VAL A 28 10.57 -13.70 -7.51
C VAL A 28 10.29 -13.01 -6.17
N HIS A 29 9.56 -13.68 -5.26
CA HIS A 29 9.28 -13.18 -3.92
C HIS A 29 10.24 -13.74 -2.87
N LEU A 30 11.14 -14.64 -3.27
CA LEU A 30 12.21 -15.16 -2.44
C LEU A 30 13.45 -14.29 -2.66
N ASN A 31 13.46 -13.11 -2.03
CA ASN A 31 14.59 -12.19 -2.09
C ASN A 31 15.84 -12.78 -1.41
N ASN A 32 16.63 -13.55 -2.16
CA ASN A 32 18.08 -13.68 -1.95
C ASN A 32 18.78 -14.54 -3.04
N LEU A 33 18.69 -14.12 -4.30
CA LEU A 33 19.72 -14.48 -5.29
C LEU A 33 20.18 -13.18 -5.96
N GLY A 34 21.44 -12.85 -5.71
CA GLY A 34 22.06 -11.57 -6.03
C GLY A 34 21.95 -11.19 -7.50
N PHE A 35 21.34 -10.05 -7.75
CA PHE A 35 21.62 -9.22 -8.91
C PHE A 35 22.58 -8.12 -8.47
N ASN A 36 23.88 -8.39 -8.63
CA ASN A 36 24.88 -7.35 -8.77
C ASN A 36 24.94 -7.00 -10.25
N GLU A 37 24.31 -5.92 -10.67
CA GLU A 37 24.76 -5.13 -11.82
C GLU A 37 24.57 -3.66 -11.47
N SER A 38 25.72 -3.09 -11.11
CA SER A 38 26.03 -1.69 -11.03
C SER A 38 25.67 -0.97 -12.34
N ASP A 39 24.79 0.02 -12.26
CA ASP A 39 24.86 1.24 -13.05
C ASP A 39 24.28 2.40 -12.21
N GLN A 40 24.94 3.55 -12.36
CA GLN A 40 25.02 4.69 -11.44
C GLN A 40 23.79 5.61 -11.46
N ASP A 41 23.46 6.26 -10.33
CA ASP A 41 23.76 7.70 -10.17
C ASP A 41 23.55 8.20 -8.72
N PRO A 42 24.55 8.85 -8.06
CA PRO A 42 24.45 9.38 -6.70
C PRO A 42 24.25 10.90 -6.72
N SER A 43 23.08 11.40 -7.12
CA SER A 43 22.72 12.82 -6.90
C SER A 43 21.24 13.12 -7.12
N ARG A 44 20.37 12.67 -6.19
CA ARG A 44 19.13 13.41 -5.93
C ARG A 44 18.94 13.57 -4.43
N SER A 45 19.20 14.80 -4.04
CA SER A 45 18.96 15.42 -2.74
C SER A 45 17.62 15.02 -2.13
N ASP A 46 17.66 14.84 -0.82
CA ASP A 46 16.51 14.81 0.09
C ASP A 46 15.53 15.95 -0.22
N GLU A 47 14.47 15.64 -0.96
CA GLU A 47 13.24 16.43 -1.00
C GLU A 47 12.18 15.72 -0.17
N HIS A 48 12.45 15.60 1.13
CA HIS A 48 11.43 15.21 2.09
C HIS A 48 10.61 16.45 2.43
N ASN A 49 9.51 16.72 1.73
CA ASN A 49 8.43 17.56 2.28
C ASN A 49 7.10 17.42 1.52
N THR A 50 6.07 17.05 2.29
CA THR A 50 4.61 17.20 2.07
C THR A 50 3.75 16.05 1.49
N GLU A 51 4.14 14.78 1.63
CA GLU A 51 3.19 13.64 1.51
C GLU A 51 2.75 13.06 2.87
N LEU A 52 3.39 13.50 3.96
CA LEU A 52 3.29 12.90 5.30
C LEU A 52 1.97 13.12 6.07
N ASN A 53 1.01 13.88 5.55
CA ASN A 53 -0.17 14.25 6.35
C ASN A 53 -1.26 13.17 6.30
N ILE A 54 -1.59 12.66 5.11
CA ILE A 54 -2.78 11.80 4.95
C ILE A 54 -2.52 10.38 5.45
N GLU A 55 -1.39 9.78 5.10
CA GLU A 55 -1.05 8.45 5.55
C GLU A 55 -1.00 8.38 7.07
N HIS A 56 -0.35 9.35 7.71
CA HIS A 56 -0.24 9.41 9.16
C HIS A 56 -1.60 9.65 9.85
N LEU A 57 -2.52 10.40 9.22
CA LEU A 57 -3.90 10.55 9.69
C LEU A 57 -4.68 9.24 9.60
N ILE A 58 -4.52 8.50 8.51
CA ILE A 58 -5.15 7.20 8.32
C ILE A 58 -4.62 6.23 9.37
N ILE A 59 -3.29 6.06 9.50
CA ILE A 59 -2.66 5.17 10.49
C ILE A 59 -3.17 5.48 11.92
N ASN A 60 -3.20 6.75 12.31
CA ASN A 60 -3.61 7.14 13.67
C ASN A 60 -5.11 6.98 13.95
N ARG A 61 -5.95 6.91 12.92
CA ARG A 61 -7.42 6.85 13.05
C ARG A 61 -8.00 5.57 12.47
N PHE A 62 -7.16 4.64 12.05
CA PHE A 62 -7.60 3.44 11.39
C PHE A 62 -8.39 2.57 12.35
N LYS A 63 -9.51 2.04 11.85
CA LYS A 63 -10.26 0.99 12.53
C LYS A 63 -10.87 0.08 11.49
N CYS A 64 -10.37 -1.14 11.41
CA CYS A 64 -10.84 -2.10 10.43
C CYS A 64 -12.36 -2.30 10.55
N SER A 65 -13.09 -2.05 9.46
CA SER A 65 -14.53 -2.22 9.40
C SER A 65 -14.99 -3.67 9.68
N LYS A 66 -14.13 -4.66 9.38
CA LYS A 66 -14.38 -6.10 9.57
C LYS A 66 -14.06 -6.63 10.97
N CYS A 67 -12.82 -6.45 11.44
CA CYS A 67 -12.34 -7.08 12.68
C CYS A 67 -12.09 -6.11 13.83
N LYS A 68 -12.27 -4.79 13.62
CA LYS A 68 -12.03 -3.73 14.59
C LYS A 68 -10.59 -3.65 15.11
N HIS A 69 -9.62 -4.27 14.43
CA HIS A 69 -8.21 -3.99 14.67
C HIS A 69 -7.86 -2.57 14.21
N ASP A 70 -6.85 -1.96 14.83
CA ASP A 70 -6.45 -0.56 14.68
C ASP A 70 -5.08 -0.38 14.01
N GLU A 71 -4.36 -1.45 13.69
CA GLU A 71 -3.13 -1.37 12.89
C GLU A 71 -3.41 -1.66 11.41
N CYS A 72 -2.74 -0.88 10.55
CA CYS A 72 -2.79 -1.03 9.10
C CYS A 72 -1.50 -0.65 8.41
N SER A 73 -1.30 -1.26 7.24
CA SER A 73 -0.27 -0.91 6.27
C SER A 73 -0.85 -0.12 5.09
N ILE A 74 -0.20 0.98 4.70
CA ILE A 74 -0.63 1.83 3.58
C ILE A 74 0.34 1.68 2.42
N LYS A 75 -0.19 1.63 1.20
CA LYS A 75 0.60 1.64 -0.04
C LYS A 75 -0.07 2.47 -1.11
N GLU A 76 0.67 3.43 -1.67
CA GLU A 76 0.22 4.16 -2.85
C GLU A 76 0.51 3.36 -4.13
N VAL A 77 -0.47 3.30 -5.03
CA VAL A 77 -0.36 2.61 -6.32
C VAL A 77 -0.86 3.54 -7.42
N ALA A 78 0.01 3.79 -8.39
CA ALA A 78 -0.36 4.41 -9.65
C ALA A 78 -0.87 3.34 -10.62
N MET A 79 -2.11 3.45 -11.07
CA MET A 79 -2.66 2.56 -12.09
C MET A 79 -2.53 3.23 -13.45
N THR A 80 -1.78 2.62 -14.37
CA THR A 80 -1.68 3.14 -15.74
C THR A 80 -2.87 2.66 -16.56
N GLY A 81 -3.61 3.60 -17.15
CA GLY A 81 -4.69 3.28 -18.09
C GLY A 81 -4.14 2.56 -19.33
N THR A 82 -4.84 1.52 -19.79
CA THR A 82 -4.48 0.80 -21.01
C THR A 82 -4.86 1.61 -22.25
N GLY A 83 -3.89 2.04 -23.08
CA GLY A 83 -4.16 2.69 -24.37
C GLY A 83 -3.21 3.85 -24.70
N LEU A 84 -3.72 4.83 -25.45
CA LEU A 84 -2.99 6.05 -25.86
C LEU A 84 -2.64 6.99 -24.69
N SER A 85 -3.16 6.73 -23.48
CA SER A 85 -2.83 7.46 -22.23
C SER A 85 -1.34 7.38 -21.84
N LYS A 86 -0.57 6.48 -22.46
CA LYS A 86 0.90 6.38 -22.33
C LYS A 86 1.69 7.42 -23.14
N LEU A 87 1.06 8.08 -24.12
CA LEU A 87 1.67 9.10 -25.00
C LEU A 87 1.45 10.54 -24.52
N PHE A 88 0.43 10.75 -23.68
CA PHE A 88 0.10 12.04 -23.07
C PHE A 88 0.00 11.83 -21.57
N ASP A 89 1.16 11.86 -20.90
CA ASP A 89 1.45 11.61 -19.48
C ASP A 89 0.62 12.48 -18.50
N ILE A 90 -0.71 12.34 -18.52
CA ILE A 90 -1.69 13.25 -17.88
C ILE A 90 -2.71 12.48 -17.00
N GLU A 91 -2.68 11.15 -16.97
CA GLU A 91 -3.55 10.38 -16.09
C GLU A 91 -2.86 10.06 -14.76
N HIS A 92 -2.96 10.99 -13.81
CA HIS A 92 -2.59 10.79 -12.40
C HIS A 92 -3.65 9.93 -11.67
N ASN A 93 -3.79 8.65 -12.05
CA ASN A 93 -4.68 7.72 -11.33
C ASN A 93 -3.94 7.06 -10.16
N HIS A 94 -3.75 7.82 -9.09
CA HIS A 94 -3.15 7.36 -7.84
C HIS A 94 -4.23 6.89 -6.86
N PHE A 95 -3.97 5.77 -6.18
CA PHE A 95 -4.86 5.24 -5.17
C PHE A 95 -4.06 4.78 -3.94
N LEU A 96 -4.61 5.02 -2.76
CA LEU A 96 -4.06 4.54 -1.50
C LEU A 96 -4.76 3.25 -1.11
N PHE A 97 -3.97 2.20 -0.92
CA PHE A 97 -4.43 0.90 -0.43
C PHE A 97 -4.10 0.81 1.06
N VAL A 98 -5.13 0.67 1.89
CA VAL A 98 -5.02 0.58 3.35
C VAL A 98 -5.43 -0.83 3.75
N SER A 99 -4.46 -1.61 4.21
CA SER A 99 -4.62 -3.03 4.52
C SER A 99 -4.60 -3.25 6.03
N CYS A 100 -5.59 -3.96 6.57
CA CYS A 100 -5.59 -4.34 7.98
C CYS A 100 -4.56 -5.44 8.25
N ASP A 101 -3.65 -5.21 9.21
CA ASP A 101 -2.56 -6.14 9.51
C ASP A 101 -3.04 -7.42 10.23
N ASN A 102 -4.27 -7.45 10.74
CA ASN A 102 -4.85 -8.60 11.42
C ASN A 102 -5.68 -9.51 10.50
N CYS A 103 -6.57 -8.95 9.67
CA CYS A 103 -7.51 -9.76 8.87
C CYS A 103 -7.31 -9.65 7.35
N GLY A 104 -6.38 -8.81 6.89
CA GLY A 104 -6.09 -8.63 5.46
C GLY A 104 -7.19 -7.91 4.68
N PHE A 105 -8.22 -7.36 5.33
CA PHE A 105 -9.21 -6.53 4.66
C PHE A 105 -8.55 -5.25 4.14
N VAL A 106 -8.79 -4.93 2.85
CA VAL A 106 -8.17 -3.80 2.17
C VAL A 106 -9.24 -2.79 1.76
N GLU A 107 -9.02 -1.53 2.12
CA GLU A 107 -9.81 -0.38 1.71
C GLU A 107 -8.99 0.48 0.73
N ILE A 108 -9.63 1.00 -0.31
CA ILE A 108 -8.96 1.77 -1.38
C ILE A 108 -9.50 3.20 -1.35
N TYR A 109 -8.61 4.17 -1.30
CA TYR A 109 -8.93 5.59 -1.22
C TYR A 109 -8.34 6.35 -2.39
N ASN A 110 -9.05 7.37 -2.86
CA ASN A 110 -8.51 8.33 -3.82
C ASN A 110 -7.87 9.50 -3.03
N PRO A 111 -6.54 9.71 -3.13
CA PRO A 111 -5.83 10.75 -2.39
C PRO A 111 -6.28 12.16 -2.77
N ASP A 112 -6.65 12.42 -4.03
CA ASP A 112 -7.11 13.74 -4.48
C ASP A 112 -8.40 14.17 -3.78
N VAL A 113 -9.29 13.22 -3.51
CA VAL A 113 -10.53 13.47 -2.74
C VAL A 113 -10.21 13.78 -1.28
N LEU A 114 -9.18 13.13 -0.72
CA LEU A 114 -8.73 13.36 0.65
C LEU A 114 -7.98 14.68 0.81
N GLN A 115 -7.16 15.07 -0.18
CA GLN A 115 -6.42 16.35 -0.21
C GLN A 115 -7.33 17.54 -0.58
N GLY A 116 -8.38 17.30 -1.37
CA GLY A 116 -9.25 18.30 -2.01
C GLY A 116 -10.27 19.02 -1.12
N LYS A 117 -10.14 19.02 0.21
CA LYS A 117 -10.90 19.94 1.08
C LYS A 117 -9.97 20.98 1.70
N LYS A 118 -9.69 22.02 0.93
CA LYS A 118 -9.14 23.29 1.43
C LYS A 118 -9.89 23.69 2.71
N SER A 119 -9.13 23.82 3.80
CA SER A 119 -9.39 24.58 5.02
C SER A 119 -10.71 25.36 5.02
N GLY A 120 -11.79 24.78 5.58
CA GLY A 120 -13.09 25.47 5.65
C GLY A 120 -14.32 24.63 5.98
N SER A 121 -14.28 23.29 5.87
CA SER A 121 -15.42 22.44 6.27
C SER A 121 -14.99 21.36 7.26
N LEU A 122 -14.85 21.76 8.53
CA LEU A 122 -14.83 20.83 9.66
C LEU A 122 -16.22 20.22 9.92
N GLY A 123 -17.28 20.70 9.25
CA GLY A 123 -18.65 20.18 9.40
C GLY A 123 -18.93 18.91 8.58
N THR A 124 -18.47 18.81 7.33
CA THR A 124 -18.92 17.74 6.43
C THR A 124 -18.27 16.38 6.70
N ILE A 125 -17.07 16.32 7.28
CA ILE A 125 -16.39 15.04 7.55
C ILE A 125 -16.95 14.37 8.83
N LEU A 126 -17.45 15.16 9.79
CA LEU A 126 -18.12 14.62 10.98
C LEU A 126 -19.52 14.07 10.66
N ASP A 127 -20.23 14.63 9.66
CA ASP A 127 -21.54 14.12 9.23
C ASP A 127 -21.45 12.76 8.49
N ILE A 128 -20.36 12.49 7.77
CA ILE A 128 -20.19 11.21 7.04
C ILE A 128 -19.72 10.08 7.98
N LEU A 129 -19.05 10.42 9.09
CA LEU A 129 -18.58 9.45 10.08
C LEU A 129 -19.58 9.19 11.23
N PHE A 130 -20.57 10.07 11.45
CA PHE A 130 -21.55 9.94 12.55
C PHE A 130 -23.02 10.21 12.16
N GLY A 131 -23.33 10.50 10.89
CA GLY A 131 -24.69 10.79 10.43
C GLY A 131 -25.35 9.61 9.72
N GLY A 132 -25.87 8.65 10.50
CA GLY A 132 -26.81 7.60 10.04
C GLY A 132 -26.47 6.20 10.50
#